data_AF-A0A7K4XV05-F1
#
_entry.id   AF-A0A7K4XV05-F1
#
_cell.length_a   1.000
_cell.length_b   1.000
_cell.length_c   1.000
_cell.angle_alpha   90.00
_cell.angle_beta   90.00
_cell.angle_gamma   90.00
#
_symmetry.space_group_name_H-M   'P 1'
#
loop_
_entity.id
_entity.type
_entity.pdbx_description
1 polymer ?
#
loop_
_entity_poly.entity_id
_entity_poly.type
_entity_poly.pdbx_seq_one_letter_code
_entity_poly.pdbx_strand_id
1 'polypeptide(L)'
;PQGSRGELLLSLCYNPSANSIVVNIIKARNLKAMDIGGTSDPYVKVWLMYKDKRVEKKKTVVMKRCLNPVFNESFAFDIPTERLRETTIVITVMDKDRLSRNDVIGKVGDAPEGL
;
A
#
# COMPACT_ATOMS: atom_id res chain seq x y z
N PRO A 1 16.08 -2.11 19.74
CA PRO A 1 15.12 -1.20 19.06
C PRO A 1 14.03 -2.03 18.37
N GLN A 2 12.77 -1.92 18.80
CA GLN A 2 11.65 -2.70 18.23
C GLN A 2 11.64 -2.53 16.71
N GLY A 3 11.86 -3.65 16.01
CA GLY A 3 12.55 -3.69 14.73
C GLY A 3 11.78 -3.05 13.58
N SER A 4 12.49 -2.24 12.79
CA SER A 4 12.02 -1.68 11.52
C SER A 4 11.39 -2.78 10.64
N ARG A 5 10.29 -2.44 9.97
CA ARG A 5 9.59 -3.35 9.04
C ARG A 5 9.92 -3.09 7.56
N GLY A 6 10.85 -2.17 7.31
CA GLY A 6 11.24 -1.69 5.99
C GLY A 6 10.66 -0.32 5.66
N GLU A 7 11.03 0.17 4.48
CA GLU A 7 10.63 1.49 3.98
C GLU A 7 10.02 1.35 2.58
N LEU A 8 8.97 2.13 2.30
CA LEU A 8 8.30 2.18 1.00
C LEU A 8 8.48 3.58 0.40
N LEU A 9 9.06 3.66 -0.80
CA LEU A 9 9.10 4.87 -1.61
C LEU A 9 7.86 4.92 -2.51
N LEU A 10 7.13 6.03 -2.43
CA LEU A 10 5.93 6.31 -3.21
C LEU A 10 5.84 7.80 -3.53
N SER A 11 4.99 8.16 -4.49
CA SER A 11 4.60 9.55 -4.74
C SER A 11 3.08 9.69 -4.87
N LEU A 12 2.60 10.88 -4.53
CA LEU A 12 1.20 11.29 -4.61
C LEU A 12 1.10 12.55 -5.44
N CYS A 13 0.17 12.60 -6.40
CA CYS A 13 -0.07 13.77 -7.23
C CYS A 13 -1.58 13.99 -7.39
N TYR A 14 -2.11 15.06 -6.82
CA TYR A 14 -3.52 15.42 -6.95
C TYR A 14 -3.71 16.48 -8.03
N ASN A 15 -4.68 16.25 -8.94
CA ASN A 15 -5.11 17.19 -9.96
C ASN A 15 -6.57 17.60 -9.69
N PRO A 16 -6.81 18.82 -9.14
CA PRO A 16 -8.17 19.30 -8.84
C PRO A 16 -9.04 19.41 -10.09
N SER A 17 -8.48 19.86 -11.22
CA SER A 17 -9.23 20.02 -12.48
C SER A 17 -9.73 18.69 -13.04
N ALA A 18 -9.01 17.60 -12.76
CA ALA A 18 -9.40 16.25 -13.14
C ALA A 18 -10.10 15.49 -12.01
N ASN A 19 -10.30 16.10 -10.82
CA ASN A 19 -10.80 15.45 -9.62
C ASN A 19 -10.15 14.08 -9.36
N SER A 20 -8.83 13.98 -9.49
CA SER A 20 -8.13 12.70 -9.37
C SER A 20 -6.79 12.81 -8.65
N ILE A 21 -6.42 11.73 -7.94
CA ILE A 21 -5.09 11.54 -7.38
C ILE A 21 -4.42 10.35 -8.06
N VAL A 22 -3.13 10.48 -8.35
CA VAL A 22 -2.28 9.38 -8.79
C VAL A 22 -1.35 8.97 -7.65
N VAL A 23 -1.40 7.69 -7.29
CA VAL A 23 -0.51 7.05 -6.33
C VAL A 23 0.49 6.19 -7.09
N ASN A 24 1.77 6.56 -7.03
CA ASN A 24 2.83 5.74 -7.63
C ASN A 24 3.52 4.93 -6.53
N ILE A 25 3.46 3.61 -6.66
CA ILE A 25 4.20 2.67 -5.81
C ILE A 25 5.51 2.34 -6.52
N ILE A 26 6.62 2.88 -6.00
CA ILE A 26 7.90 2.88 -6.73
C ILE A 26 8.73 1.67 -6.32
N LYS A 27 9.18 1.62 -5.07
CA LYS A 27 10.01 0.53 -4.55
C LYS A 27 9.94 0.45 -3.03
N ALA A 28 10.28 -0.70 -2.47
CA ALA A 28 10.55 -0.83 -1.04
C ALA A 28 11.99 -1.26 -0.80
N ARG A 29 12.49 -1.03 0.42
CA ARG A 29 13.80 -1.52 0.86
C ARG A 29 13.75 -2.06 2.28
N ASN A 30 14.62 -3.04 2.55
CA ASN A 30 14.81 -3.64 3.86
C ASN A 30 13.49 -4.14 4.48
N LEU A 31 12.60 -4.71 3.64
CA LEU A 31 11.36 -5.29 4.15
C LEU A 31 11.68 -6.41 5.15
N LYS A 32 10.85 -6.50 6.20
CA LYS A 32 10.93 -7.62 7.14
C LYS A 32 10.58 -8.92 6.42
N ALA A 33 11.44 -9.93 6.56
CA ALA A 33 11.12 -11.30 6.14
C ALA A 33 10.01 -11.87 7.04
N MET A 34 8.91 -12.31 6.44
CA MET A 34 7.82 -12.99 7.15
C MET A 34 7.86 -14.51 6.91
N ASP A 35 8.42 -14.96 5.80
CA ASP A 35 8.61 -16.39 5.53
C ASP A 35 9.72 -17.00 6.40
N ILE A 36 9.54 -18.26 6.79
CA ILE A 36 10.57 -19.08 7.46
C ILE A 36 11.88 -19.13 6.65
N GLY A 37 11.79 -19.01 5.32
CA GLY A 37 12.93 -19.01 4.39
C GLY A 37 13.78 -17.73 4.40
N GLY A 38 13.46 -16.75 5.27
CA GLY A 38 14.21 -15.49 5.37
C GLY A 38 13.91 -14.48 4.27
N THR A 39 12.76 -14.63 3.59
CA THR A 39 12.29 -13.72 2.54
C THR A 39 10.83 -13.33 2.76
N SER A 40 10.27 -12.61 1.79
CA SER A 40 8.85 -12.37 1.61
C SER A 40 8.52 -12.37 0.11
N ASP A 41 7.26 -12.55 -0.23
CA ASP A 41 6.65 -12.36 -1.54
C ASP A 41 5.85 -11.04 -1.57
N PRO A 42 6.49 -9.85 -1.51
CA PRO A 42 5.77 -8.61 -1.27
C PRO A 42 4.86 -8.16 -2.41
N TYR A 43 3.71 -7.59 -2.02
CA TYR A 43 2.86 -6.75 -2.87
C TYR A 43 2.24 -5.63 -2.02
N VAL A 44 1.82 -4.55 -2.68
CA VAL A 44 1.24 -3.38 -2.00
C VAL A 44 -0.24 -3.29 -2.33
N LYS A 45 -1.09 -3.18 -1.29
CA LYS A 45 -2.50 -2.81 -1.41
C LYS A 45 -2.63 -1.30 -1.23
N VAL A 46 -3.42 -0.66 -2.07
CA VAL A 46 -3.79 0.76 -1.96
C VAL A 46 -5.30 0.84 -1.85
N TRP A 47 -5.79 1.30 -0.70
CA TRP A 47 -7.20 1.52 -0.43
C TRP A 47 -7.51 3.01 -0.46
N LEU A 48 -8.51 3.38 -1.24
CA LEU A 48 -9.18 4.67 -1.12
C LEU A 48 -10.29 4.54 -0.06
N MET A 49 -10.23 5.40 0.94
CA MET A 49 -11.23 5.55 1.99
C MET A 49 -11.94 6.90 1.84
N TYR A 50 -13.22 6.93 2.16
CA TYR A 50 -13.97 8.18 2.36
C TYR A 50 -14.70 8.08 3.69
N LYS A 51 -14.34 8.95 4.64
CA LYS A 51 -14.63 8.76 6.07
C LYS A 51 -14.15 7.35 6.47
N ASP A 52 -15.04 6.59 7.11
CA ASP A 52 -14.74 5.24 7.59
C ASP A 52 -15.11 4.14 6.58
N LYS A 53 -15.38 4.49 5.31
CA LYS A 53 -15.82 3.53 4.30
C LYS A 53 -14.73 3.26 3.26
N ARG A 54 -14.50 1.97 2.99
CA ARG A 54 -13.71 1.49 1.85
C ARG A 54 -14.44 1.84 0.56
N VAL A 55 -13.80 2.62 -0.31
CA VAL A 55 -14.37 3.03 -1.60
C VAL A 55 -13.81 2.17 -2.72
N GLU A 56 -12.48 2.08 -2.84
CA GLU A 56 -11.82 1.35 -3.92
C GLU A 56 -10.51 0.72 -3.44
N LYS A 57 -10.14 -0.42 -4.03
CA LYS A 57 -8.88 -1.12 -3.77
C LYS A 57 -8.13 -1.37 -5.06
N LYS A 58 -6.85 -1.02 -5.07
CA LYS A 58 -5.89 -1.46 -6.09
C LYS A 58 -4.74 -2.21 -5.43
N LYS A 59 -4.00 -2.99 -6.22
CA LYS A 59 -2.83 -3.72 -5.73
C LYS A 59 -1.78 -3.85 -6.82
N THR A 60 -0.52 -3.89 -6.41
CA THR A 60 0.59 -4.22 -7.29
C THR A 60 0.60 -5.70 -7.64
N VAL A 61 1.45 -6.07 -8.60
CA VAL A 61 1.90 -7.45 -8.76
C VAL A 61 2.68 -7.91 -7.52
N VAL A 62 2.82 -9.23 -7.40
CA VAL A 62 3.58 -9.88 -6.33
C VAL A 62 5.00 -10.11 -6.80
N MET A 63 5.97 -9.60 -6.06
CA MET A 63 7.39 -9.85 -6.29
C MET A 63 7.82 -11.03 -5.43
N LYS A 64 8.29 -12.13 -6.03
CA LYS A 64 8.61 -13.35 -5.27
C LYS A 64 9.98 -13.26 -4.58
N ARG A 65 10.06 -13.73 -3.33
CA ARG A 65 11.29 -13.90 -2.53
C ARG A 65 12.20 -12.68 -2.57
N CYS A 66 11.63 -11.50 -2.33
CA CYS A 66 12.30 -10.21 -2.51
C CYS A 66 12.05 -9.29 -1.30
N LEU A 67 13.11 -8.76 -0.68
CA LEU A 67 12.99 -7.78 0.42
C LEU A 67 13.26 -6.33 -0.02
N ASN A 68 13.60 -6.13 -1.30
CA ASN A 68 13.87 -4.82 -1.92
C ASN A 68 13.16 -4.69 -3.27
N PRO A 69 11.83 -4.88 -3.33
CA PRO A 69 11.09 -4.91 -4.59
C PRO A 69 11.05 -3.54 -5.27
N VAL A 70 11.09 -3.54 -6.61
CA VAL A 70 10.81 -2.36 -7.46
C VAL A 70 9.51 -2.63 -8.20
N PHE A 71 8.45 -1.89 -7.87
CA PHE A 71 7.11 -2.07 -8.43
C PHE A 71 6.89 -1.19 -9.67
N ASN A 72 7.19 0.11 -9.57
CA ASN A 72 6.91 1.11 -10.61
C ASN A 72 5.47 1.04 -11.16
N GLU A 73 4.48 0.90 -10.27
CA GLU A 73 3.07 0.84 -10.64
C GLU A 73 2.33 2.11 -10.22
N SER A 74 1.45 2.59 -11.10
CA SER A 74 0.68 3.82 -10.91
C SER A 74 -0.81 3.51 -10.79
N PHE A 75 -1.46 4.11 -9.79
CA PHE A 75 -2.88 3.95 -9.52
C PHE A 75 -3.58 5.30 -9.48
N ALA A 76 -4.48 5.55 -10.43
CA ALA A 76 -5.36 6.72 -10.39
C ALA A 76 -6.63 6.42 -9.59
N PHE A 77 -7.09 7.38 -8.79
CA PHE A 77 -8.36 7.34 -8.07
C PHE A 77 -9.11 8.64 -8.27
N ASP A 78 -10.42 8.56 -8.49
CA ASP A 78 -11.28 9.73 -8.63
C ASP A 78 -11.68 10.24 -7.25
N ILE A 79 -11.30 11.48 -6.93
CA ILE A 79 -11.58 12.17 -5.68
C ILE A 79 -12.06 13.58 -6.01
N PRO A 80 -13.39 13.82 -5.96
CA PRO A 80 -13.95 15.16 -6.03
C PRO A 80 -13.34 16.08 -4.97
N THR A 81 -13.07 17.33 -5.33
CA THR A 81 -12.41 18.31 -4.45
C THR A 81 -13.13 18.46 -3.10
N GLU A 82 -14.46 18.41 -3.10
CA GLU A 82 -15.30 18.50 -1.90
C GLU A 82 -15.15 17.31 -0.95
N ARG A 83 -14.67 16.15 -1.44
CA ARG A 83 -14.44 14.94 -0.64
C ARG A 83 -13.01 14.80 -0.14
N LEU A 84 -12.07 15.55 -0.72
CA LEU A 84 -10.63 15.41 -0.48
C LEU A 84 -10.25 15.45 1.01
N ARG A 85 -10.88 16.32 1.80
CA ARG A 85 -10.60 16.48 3.24
C ARG A 85 -10.98 15.26 4.08
N GLU A 86 -11.98 14.50 3.64
CA GLU A 86 -12.48 13.31 4.33
C GLU A 86 -11.97 12.02 3.66
N THR A 87 -11.06 12.15 2.69
CA THR A 87 -10.45 11.01 2.01
C THR A 87 -9.17 10.59 2.70
N THR A 88 -8.97 9.28 2.81
CA THR A 88 -7.70 8.71 3.27
C THR A 88 -7.22 7.65 2.29
N ILE A 89 -5.93 7.68 1.96
CA ILE A 89 -5.28 6.63 1.19
C ILE A 89 -4.53 5.75 2.17
N VAL A 90 -4.94 4.50 2.24
CA VAL A 90 -4.33 3.50 3.13
C VAL A 90 -3.50 2.55 2.29
N ILE A 91 -2.20 2.53 2.55
CA ILE A 91 -1.23 1.73 1.81
C ILE A 91 -0.75 0.62 2.73
N THR A 92 -0.80 -0.63 2.28
CA THR A 92 -0.38 -1.79 3.09
C THR A 92 0.57 -2.66 2.28
N VAL A 93 1.79 -2.80 2.77
CA VAL A 93 2.76 -3.77 2.27
C VAL A 93 2.40 -5.12 2.88
N MET A 94 2.13 -6.08 2.02
CA MET A 94 1.68 -7.43 2.36
C MET A 94 2.75 -8.44 1.93
N ASP A 95 2.85 -9.54 2.67
CA ASP A 95 3.47 -10.77 2.20
C ASP A 95 2.40 -11.67 1.57
N LYS A 96 2.74 -12.41 0.52
CA LYS A 96 1.84 -13.40 -0.09
C LYS A 96 2.27 -14.81 0.29
N ASP A 97 1.50 -15.42 1.17
CA ASP A 97 1.66 -16.81 1.52
C ASP A 97 0.94 -17.74 0.54
N ARG A 98 1.54 -18.89 0.25
CA ARG A 98 0.93 -19.90 -0.63
C ARG A 98 -0.11 -20.77 0.07
N LEU A 99 0.10 -21.07 1.35
CA LEU A 99 -0.65 -22.08 2.10
C LEU A 99 -1.32 -21.54 3.37
N SER A 100 -1.11 -20.27 3.68
CA SER A 100 -1.69 -19.58 4.84
C SER A 100 -2.29 -18.25 4.43
N ARG A 101 -2.86 -17.53 5.40
CA ARG A 101 -3.34 -16.17 5.19
C ARG A 101 -2.14 -15.24 5.03
N ASN A 102 -2.17 -14.43 3.98
CA ASN A 102 -1.22 -13.35 3.71
C ASN A 102 -0.95 -12.46 4.94
N ASP A 103 0.32 -12.32 5.28
CA ASP A 103 0.79 -11.48 6.39
C ASP A 103 0.92 -9.99 6.05
N VAL A 104 0.68 -9.13 7.04
CA VAL A 104 0.94 -7.69 6.93
C VAL A 104 2.38 -7.41 7.34
N ILE A 105 3.17 -6.90 6.39
CA ILE A 105 4.51 -6.39 6.70
C ILE A 105 4.36 -5.03 7.39
N GLY A 106 3.71 -4.07 6.74
CA GLY A 106 3.55 -2.71 7.27
C GLY A 106 2.41 -1.93 6.61
N LYS A 107 2.01 -0.83 7.24
CA LYS A 107 0.90 0.03 6.81
C LYS A 107 1.31 1.50 6.91
N VAL A 108 0.87 2.30 5.95
CA VAL A 108 0.98 3.77 5.92
C VAL A 108 -0.43 4.33 5.77
N GLY A 109 -0.77 5.31 6.60
CA GLY A 109 -2.11 5.89 6.70
C GLY A 109 -2.97 5.17 7.73
N ASP A 110 -3.73 5.95 8.50
CA ASP A 110 -4.66 5.41 9.48
C ASP A 110 -6.00 5.14 8.81
N ALA A 111 -6.50 3.92 9.00
CA ALA A 111 -7.92 3.65 8.83
C ALA A 111 -8.48 3.63 10.26
N PRO A 112 -9.71 4.12 10.50
CA PRO A 112 -10.38 3.93 11.78
C PRO A 112 -10.29 2.46 12.20
N GLU A 113 -9.98 2.20 13.46
CA GLU A 113 -9.83 0.84 13.98
C GLU A 113 -11.13 0.03 13.76
N GLY A 114 -10.99 -1.21 13.28
CA GLY A 114 -12.13 -2.13 13.11
C GLY A 114 -12.54 -2.48 11.67
N LEU A 115 -11.76 -2.11 10.65
CA LEU A 115 -12.01 -2.44 9.22
C LEU A 115 -11.00 -3.40 8.61
#